data_AF-A0A2P5I371-F1
#
_entry.id   AF-A0A2P5I371-F1
#
_cell.length_a   1.000
_cell.length_b   1.000
_cell.length_c   1.000
_cell.angle_alpha   90.00
_cell.angle_beta   90.00
_cell.angle_gamma   90.00
#
_symmetry.space_group_name_H-M   'P 1'
#
loop_
_entity.id
_entity.type
_entity.pdbx_description
1 polymer ?
#
loop_
_entity_poly.entity_id
_entity_poly.type
_entity_poly.pdbx_seq_one_letter_code
_entity_poly.pdbx_strand_id
1 'polypeptide(L)'
;MTHNDPQLTGYFNWLALINLLMLGSLLLAPPQNFAASCGGRDRLLETLRRISLGGLAQPHHGKFADTLLADAFISLEIIYADLVLYLALLFSQITESPDDPEYQAVRHIVKPIAMSIPVLIRFRQCLTEFGRAGSTQASEGVWGGWHLLNAGKYISSIPFIIFDILRREAEDTPAGIPGEIFYLWLVSHSVNTAYSFWWDISRDWDLKLLVRGSSEGHAFGLRKDLLLFGPAGYYLAIFTDLTLRCLWMLKISPSIDRVLDKSTWVFILTFLELVRRAMWALFRMEAEWVRVQHTEAQSAEGSVKVSKDEEAGLSEVQVMSPSYTVNSIMGEAAQANPVAPPAYKPQQDPISSRRASI
;
A
#
# COMPACT_ATOMS: atom_id res chain seq x y z
N MET A 1 -23.50 -8.32 -33.13
CA MET A 1 -23.74 -9.71 -32.69
C MET A 1 -25.06 -9.84 -31.95
N THR A 2 -25.40 -8.94 -31.02
CA THR A 2 -26.65 -9.05 -30.24
C THR A 2 -27.76 -8.08 -30.66
N HIS A 3 -27.48 -7.00 -31.40
CA HIS A 3 -28.49 -6.00 -31.84
C HIS A 3 -29.43 -5.52 -30.72
N ASN A 4 -28.90 -5.33 -29.50
CA ASN A 4 -29.65 -4.98 -28.28
C ASN A 4 -30.69 -6.01 -27.81
N ASP A 5 -30.61 -7.25 -28.28
CA ASP A 5 -31.42 -8.35 -27.75
C ASP A 5 -30.79 -8.90 -26.45
N PRO A 6 -31.52 -8.85 -25.31
CA PRO A 6 -31.03 -9.36 -24.03
C PRO A 6 -30.77 -10.88 -24.04
N GLN A 7 -31.59 -11.64 -24.77
CA GLN A 7 -31.46 -13.10 -24.83
C GLN A 7 -30.20 -13.52 -25.58
N LEU A 8 -29.89 -12.83 -26.68
CA LEU A 8 -28.65 -13.04 -27.42
C LEU A 8 -27.43 -12.62 -26.58
N THR A 9 -27.56 -11.63 -25.71
CA THR A 9 -26.49 -11.21 -24.80
C THR A 9 -26.17 -12.32 -23.79
N GLY A 10 -27.20 -12.90 -23.15
CA GLY A 10 -27.03 -14.09 -22.29
C GLY A 10 -26.43 -15.30 -23.04
N TYR A 11 -26.85 -15.52 -24.29
CA TYR A 11 -26.31 -16.59 -25.13
C TYR A 11 -24.80 -16.45 -25.40
N PHE A 12 -24.29 -15.22 -25.55
CA PHE A 12 -22.87 -14.96 -25.83
C PHE A 12 -22.01 -14.73 -24.58
N ASN A 13 -22.55 -14.86 -23.36
CA ASN A 13 -21.79 -14.65 -22.12
C ASN A 13 -20.53 -15.53 -22.01
N TRP A 14 -20.53 -16.71 -22.61
CA TRP A 14 -19.34 -17.58 -22.65
C TRP A 14 -18.13 -16.92 -23.36
N LEU A 15 -18.33 -15.95 -24.25
CA LEU A 15 -17.23 -15.17 -24.85
C LEU A 15 -16.51 -14.33 -23.80
N ALA A 16 -17.22 -13.70 -22.88
CA ALA A 16 -16.62 -12.95 -21.77
C ALA A 16 -15.81 -13.88 -20.88
N LEU A 17 -16.33 -15.08 -20.59
CA LEU A 17 -15.61 -16.11 -19.85
C LEU A 17 -14.33 -16.56 -20.56
N ILE A 18 -14.38 -16.79 -21.87
CA ILE A 18 -13.19 -17.15 -22.65
C ILE A 18 -12.14 -16.05 -22.56
N ASN A 19 -12.53 -14.77 -22.66
CA ASN A 19 -11.59 -13.65 -22.52
C ASN A 19 -10.96 -13.62 -21.12
N LEU A 20 -11.74 -13.82 -20.06
CA LEU A 20 -11.24 -13.88 -18.68
C LEU A 20 -10.28 -15.06 -18.47
N LEU A 21 -10.64 -16.24 -19.00
CA LEU A 21 -9.79 -17.43 -18.95
C LEU A 21 -8.51 -17.25 -19.76
N MET A 22 -8.59 -16.62 -20.93
CA MET A 22 -7.44 -16.30 -21.75
C MET A 22 -6.49 -15.36 -21.02
N LEU A 23 -7.00 -14.26 -20.45
CA LEU A 23 -6.21 -13.31 -19.65
C LEU A 23 -5.58 -13.98 -18.43
N GLY A 24 -6.35 -14.79 -17.69
CA GLY A 24 -5.84 -15.56 -16.55
C GLY A 24 -4.76 -16.56 -16.96
N SER A 25 -4.95 -17.26 -18.08
CA SER A 25 -3.97 -18.21 -18.62
C SER A 25 -2.68 -17.50 -19.08
N LEU A 26 -2.80 -16.33 -19.70
CA LEU A 26 -1.65 -15.51 -20.09
C LEU A 26 -0.88 -14.99 -18.88
N LEU A 27 -1.56 -14.67 -17.78
CA LEU A 27 -0.92 -14.23 -16.53
C LEU A 27 -0.18 -15.38 -15.83
N LEU A 28 -0.80 -16.56 -15.76
CA LEU A 28 -0.24 -17.72 -15.05
C LEU A 28 0.81 -18.47 -15.88
N ALA A 29 0.55 -18.67 -17.16
CA ALA A 29 1.33 -19.46 -18.09
C ALA A 29 1.44 -18.77 -19.47
N PRO A 30 2.17 -17.63 -19.56
CA PRO A 30 2.36 -16.95 -20.83
C PRO A 30 3.08 -17.88 -21.83
N PRO A 31 2.72 -17.84 -23.13
CA PRO A 31 3.43 -18.58 -24.14
C PRO A 31 4.93 -18.23 -24.13
N GLN A 32 5.79 -19.18 -24.43
CA GLN A 32 7.25 -19.09 -24.25
C GLN A 32 7.89 -17.84 -24.91
N ASN A 33 7.27 -17.33 -25.98
CA ASN A 33 7.72 -16.13 -26.71
C ASN A 33 7.28 -14.80 -26.07
N PHE A 34 6.34 -14.85 -25.11
CA PHE A 34 5.81 -13.72 -24.34
C PHE A 34 6.26 -13.78 -22.87
N ALA A 35 7.30 -14.56 -22.56
CA ALA A 35 7.82 -14.68 -21.20
C ALA A 35 8.34 -13.32 -20.70
N ALA A 36 7.42 -12.50 -20.16
CA ALA A 36 7.74 -11.50 -19.17
C ALA A 36 8.69 -12.19 -18.18
N SER A 37 9.86 -11.57 -17.91
CA SER A 37 10.90 -12.12 -17.04
C SER A 37 10.26 -12.92 -15.89
N CYS A 38 10.49 -14.24 -15.84
CA CYS A 38 9.82 -15.13 -14.89
C CYS A 38 9.83 -14.57 -13.45
N GLY A 39 10.91 -13.85 -13.10
CA GLY A 39 11.03 -13.18 -11.81
C GLY A 39 10.00 -12.07 -11.54
N GLY A 40 9.53 -11.33 -12.55
CA GLY A 40 8.49 -10.30 -12.38
C GLY A 40 7.12 -10.90 -12.04
N ARG A 41 6.72 -11.95 -12.75
CA ARG A 41 5.48 -12.70 -12.47
C ARG A 41 5.53 -13.35 -11.10
N ASP A 42 6.64 -14.02 -10.78
CA ASP A 42 6.77 -14.73 -9.51
C ASP A 42 6.72 -13.73 -8.35
N ARG A 43 7.35 -12.55 -8.48
CA ARG A 43 7.21 -11.44 -7.53
C ARG A 43 5.77 -10.93 -7.40
N LEU A 44 5.06 -10.75 -8.51
CA LEU A 44 3.66 -10.32 -8.48
C LEU A 44 2.77 -11.35 -7.75
N LEU A 45 2.90 -12.64 -8.08
CA LEU A 45 2.16 -13.72 -7.43
C LEU A 45 2.49 -13.83 -5.95
N GLU A 46 3.76 -13.65 -5.58
CA GLU A 46 4.18 -13.64 -4.19
C GLU A 46 3.61 -12.44 -3.44
N THR A 47 3.63 -11.23 -4.03
CA THR A 47 2.97 -10.05 -3.47
C THR A 47 1.47 -10.29 -3.30
N LEU A 48 0.78 -10.82 -4.32
CA LEU A 48 -0.65 -11.16 -4.25
C LEU A 48 -0.95 -12.13 -3.11
N ARG A 49 -0.10 -13.14 -2.93
CA ARG A 49 -0.19 -14.09 -1.82
C ARG A 49 0.01 -13.39 -0.48
N ARG A 50 1.04 -12.54 -0.33
CA ARG A 50 1.34 -11.83 0.92
C ARG A 50 0.24 -10.87 1.33
N ILE A 51 -0.32 -10.11 0.38
CA ILE A 51 -1.41 -9.18 0.68
C ILE A 51 -2.69 -9.93 1.07
N SER A 52 -3.02 -11.02 0.36
CA SER A 52 -4.27 -11.75 0.56
C SER A 52 -4.24 -12.64 1.81
N LEU A 53 -3.24 -13.51 1.93
CA LEU A 53 -3.16 -14.54 2.97
C LEU A 53 -2.34 -14.10 4.20
N GLY A 54 -1.57 -13.01 4.09
CA GLY A 54 -0.67 -12.53 5.13
C GLY A 54 0.79 -12.91 4.92
N GLY A 55 1.64 -12.52 5.88
CA GLY A 55 3.10 -12.59 5.72
C GLY A 55 3.68 -11.36 5.02
N LEU A 56 3.16 -10.16 5.34
CA LEU A 56 3.64 -8.90 4.75
C LEU A 56 5.15 -8.78 4.84
N ALA A 57 5.73 -8.29 3.73
CA ALA A 57 7.14 -7.98 3.64
C ALA A 57 7.63 -7.10 4.81
N GLN A 58 8.87 -7.34 5.23
CA GLN A 58 9.58 -6.48 6.18
C GLN A 58 9.79 -5.08 5.57
N PRO A 59 9.92 -4.01 6.39
CA PRO A 59 10.06 -2.64 5.90
C PRO A 59 11.15 -2.44 4.83
N HIS A 60 12.24 -3.19 4.91
CA HIS A 60 13.39 -3.12 4.01
C HIS A 60 13.33 -4.09 2.80
N HIS A 61 12.26 -4.88 2.65
CA HIS A 61 12.18 -5.97 1.65
C HIS A 61 10.85 -6.03 0.90
N GLY A 62 10.47 -4.97 0.20
CA GLY A 62 9.31 -5.00 -0.72
C GLY A 62 7.97 -4.60 -0.10
N LYS A 63 7.97 -4.10 1.15
CA LYS A 63 6.77 -3.54 1.82
C LYS A 63 6.06 -2.49 0.98
N PHE A 64 6.82 -1.61 0.34
CA PHE A 64 6.27 -0.59 -0.55
C PHE A 64 5.44 -1.20 -1.68
N ALA A 65 5.92 -2.27 -2.32
CA ALA A 65 5.19 -2.94 -3.40
C ALA A 65 3.90 -3.62 -2.90
N ASP A 66 3.95 -4.28 -1.74
CA ASP A 66 2.77 -4.84 -1.08
C ASP A 66 1.73 -3.73 -0.79
N THR A 67 2.21 -2.57 -0.34
CA THR A 67 1.42 -1.37 -0.02
C THR A 67 1.05 -0.55 -1.25
N LEU A 68 1.58 -0.82 -2.43
CA LEU A 68 1.14 -0.16 -3.66
C LEU A 68 0.06 -1.01 -4.32
N LEU A 69 0.33 -2.32 -4.43
CA LEU A 69 -0.57 -3.26 -5.09
C LEU A 69 -1.91 -3.37 -4.37
N ALA A 70 -1.90 -3.47 -3.04
CA ALA A 70 -3.15 -3.58 -2.29
C ALA A 70 -4.02 -2.30 -2.34
N ASP A 71 -3.48 -1.14 -2.75
CA ASP A 71 -4.22 0.14 -2.80
C ASP A 71 -4.75 0.31 -4.23
N ALA A 72 -4.01 -0.20 -5.22
CA ALA A 72 -4.54 -0.42 -6.56
C ALA A 72 -5.77 -1.34 -6.53
N PHE A 73 -5.75 -2.42 -5.75
CA PHE A 73 -6.93 -3.29 -5.58
C PHE A 73 -8.13 -2.60 -4.94
N ILE A 74 -7.92 -1.60 -4.06
CA ILE A 74 -9.03 -0.82 -3.54
C ILE A 74 -9.69 -0.02 -4.67
N SER A 75 -8.92 0.61 -5.55
CA SER A 75 -9.48 1.36 -6.69
C SER A 75 -10.11 0.48 -7.79
N LEU A 76 -9.94 -0.84 -7.70
CA LEU A 76 -10.52 -1.83 -8.61
C LEU A 76 -11.71 -2.56 -7.97
N GLU A 77 -12.22 -2.09 -6.83
CA GLU A 77 -13.25 -2.77 -6.05
C GLU A 77 -14.55 -2.99 -6.81
N ILE A 78 -14.96 -2.04 -7.66
CA ILE A 78 -16.17 -2.19 -8.49
C ILE A 78 -15.96 -3.26 -9.56
N ILE A 79 -14.82 -3.22 -10.27
CA ILE A 79 -14.49 -4.19 -11.33
C ILE A 79 -14.38 -5.59 -10.73
N TYR A 80 -13.71 -5.70 -9.58
CA TYR A 80 -13.60 -6.95 -8.83
C TYR A 80 -14.97 -7.47 -8.39
N ALA A 81 -15.83 -6.61 -7.83
CA ALA A 81 -17.13 -7.03 -7.35
C ALA A 81 -18.07 -7.47 -8.48
N ASP A 82 -18.03 -6.78 -9.62
CA ASP A 82 -18.80 -7.16 -10.81
C ASP A 82 -18.30 -8.49 -11.39
N LEU A 83 -16.98 -8.71 -11.40
CA LEU A 83 -16.41 -10.00 -11.79
C LEU A 83 -16.84 -11.15 -10.86
N VAL A 84 -16.81 -10.94 -9.54
CA VAL A 84 -17.24 -11.95 -8.56
C VAL A 84 -18.73 -12.24 -8.70
N LEU A 85 -19.56 -11.19 -8.86
CA LEU A 85 -21.01 -11.35 -9.11
C LEU A 85 -21.27 -12.13 -10.40
N TYR A 86 -20.59 -11.77 -11.49
CA TYR A 86 -20.71 -12.46 -12.76
C TYR A 86 -20.39 -13.95 -12.65
N LEU A 87 -19.28 -14.30 -11.98
CA LEU A 87 -18.90 -15.69 -11.74
C LEU A 87 -19.93 -16.42 -10.87
N ALA A 88 -20.44 -15.77 -9.83
CA ALA A 88 -21.47 -16.36 -8.97
C ALA A 88 -22.73 -16.72 -9.76
N LEU A 89 -23.25 -15.79 -10.57
CA LEU A 89 -24.42 -16.00 -11.42
C LEU A 89 -24.19 -17.10 -12.46
N LEU A 90 -23.01 -17.15 -13.06
CA LEU A 90 -22.63 -18.18 -14.02
C LEU A 90 -22.65 -19.58 -13.39
N PHE A 91 -22.03 -19.75 -12.22
CA PHE A 91 -21.97 -21.05 -11.54
C PHE A 91 -23.31 -21.47 -10.93
N SER A 92 -24.16 -20.51 -10.56
CA SER A 92 -25.53 -20.78 -10.11
C SER A 92 -26.54 -20.93 -11.25
N GLN A 93 -26.13 -20.71 -12.51
CA GLN A 93 -27.01 -20.72 -13.69
C GLN A 93 -28.18 -19.72 -13.62
N ILE A 94 -27.98 -18.61 -12.90
CA ILE A 94 -28.97 -17.53 -12.76
C ILE A 94 -28.76 -16.53 -13.89
N THR A 95 -29.83 -16.13 -14.56
CA THR A 95 -29.78 -15.12 -15.62
C THR A 95 -29.80 -13.72 -15.02
N GLU A 96 -29.01 -12.80 -15.58
CA GLU A 96 -29.08 -11.40 -15.20
C GLU A 96 -30.42 -10.80 -15.62
N SER A 97 -31.31 -10.60 -14.66
CA SER A 97 -32.64 -10.02 -14.87
C SER A 97 -32.99 -9.14 -13.67
N PRO A 98 -33.10 -7.80 -13.83
CA PRO A 98 -33.39 -6.89 -12.74
C PRO A 98 -34.71 -7.21 -11.99
N ASP A 99 -35.66 -7.82 -12.67
CA ASP A 99 -36.97 -8.16 -12.09
C ASP A 99 -36.99 -9.55 -11.44
N ASP A 100 -35.90 -10.32 -11.55
CA ASP A 100 -35.80 -11.66 -10.98
C ASP A 100 -35.39 -11.61 -9.49
N PRO A 101 -36.23 -12.09 -8.56
CA PRO A 101 -35.91 -12.11 -7.13
C PRO A 101 -34.64 -12.91 -6.79
N GLU A 102 -34.34 -13.97 -7.54
CA GLU A 102 -33.16 -14.81 -7.30
C GLU A 102 -31.88 -14.07 -7.69
N TYR A 103 -31.89 -13.39 -8.85
CA TYR A 103 -30.81 -12.50 -9.27
C TYR A 103 -30.56 -11.40 -8.23
N GLN A 104 -31.62 -10.74 -7.76
CA GLN A 104 -31.48 -9.68 -6.76
C GLN A 104 -30.91 -10.22 -5.46
N ALA A 105 -31.39 -11.36 -4.95
CA ALA A 105 -30.85 -11.97 -3.73
C ALA A 105 -29.34 -12.23 -3.83
N VAL A 106 -28.87 -12.81 -4.95
CA VAL A 106 -27.44 -13.03 -5.18
C VAL A 106 -26.68 -11.71 -5.28
N ARG A 107 -27.19 -10.74 -6.03
CA ARG A 107 -26.58 -9.41 -6.18
C ARG A 107 -26.42 -8.67 -4.85
N HIS A 108 -27.47 -8.63 -4.03
CA HIS A 108 -27.49 -7.92 -2.74
C HIS A 108 -26.55 -8.56 -1.70
N ILE A 109 -26.26 -9.86 -1.82
CA ILE A 109 -25.33 -10.55 -0.91
C ILE A 109 -23.89 -10.50 -1.44
N VAL A 110 -23.68 -10.95 -2.68
CA VAL A 110 -22.34 -11.18 -3.24
C VAL A 110 -21.60 -9.87 -3.48
N LYS A 111 -22.27 -8.87 -4.05
CA LYS A 111 -21.61 -7.63 -4.48
C LYS A 111 -21.05 -6.82 -3.30
N PRO A 112 -21.80 -6.56 -2.20
CA PRO A 112 -21.24 -5.84 -1.05
C PRO A 112 -20.10 -6.60 -0.36
N ILE A 113 -20.17 -7.93 -0.27
CA ILE A 113 -19.10 -8.76 0.28
C ILE A 113 -17.84 -8.60 -0.57
N ALA A 114 -17.96 -8.73 -1.90
CA ALA A 114 -16.83 -8.60 -2.81
C ALA A 114 -16.20 -7.20 -2.74
N MET A 115 -17.01 -6.13 -2.73
CA MET A 115 -16.52 -4.76 -2.59
C MET A 115 -15.76 -4.51 -1.27
N SER A 116 -16.12 -5.24 -0.20
CA SER A 116 -15.51 -5.06 1.12
C SER A 116 -14.14 -5.74 1.26
N ILE A 117 -13.84 -6.76 0.46
CA ILE A 117 -12.61 -7.58 0.58
C ILE A 117 -11.33 -6.73 0.50
N PRO A 118 -11.11 -5.86 -0.50
CA PRO A 118 -9.88 -5.07 -0.60
C PRO A 118 -9.66 -4.16 0.62
N VAL A 119 -10.73 -3.53 1.12
CA VAL A 119 -10.70 -2.65 2.29
C VAL A 119 -10.36 -3.43 3.56
N LEU A 120 -10.95 -4.62 3.74
CA LEU A 120 -10.67 -5.49 4.88
C LEU A 120 -9.24 -6.03 4.87
N ILE A 121 -8.71 -6.40 3.70
CA ILE A 121 -7.30 -6.78 3.53
C ILE A 121 -6.41 -5.64 4.05
N ARG A 122 -6.69 -4.41 3.62
CA ARG A 122 -5.91 -3.23 4.00
C ARG A 122 -5.99 -2.87 5.47
N PHE A 123 -7.19 -2.96 6.02
CA PHE A 123 -7.40 -2.78 7.44
C PHE A 123 -6.57 -3.79 8.25
N ARG A 124 -6.62 -5.08 7.89
CA ARG A 124 -5.83 -6.14 8.52
C ARG A 124 -4.32 -5.90 8.40
N GLN A 125 -3.86 -5.44 7.25
CA GLN A 125 -2.45 -5.10 7.02
C GLN A 125 -1.99 -3.98 7.96
N CYS A 126 -2.76 -2.91 8.08
CA CYS A 126 -2.46 -1.78 8.96
C CYS A 126 -2.39 -2.21 10.43
N LEU A 127 -3.30 -3.07 10.90
CA LEU A 127 -3.27 -3.59 12.27
C LEU A 127 -2.05 -4.50 12.52
N THR A 128 -1.70 -5.34 11.54
CA THR A 128 -0.52 -6.21 11.64
C THR A 128 0.75 -5.37 11.78
N GLU A 129 0.86 -4.29 11.01
CA GLU A 129 1.99 -3.36 11.11
C GLU A 129 2.04 -2.60 12.43
N PHE A 130 0.89 -2.16 12.94
CA PHE A 130 0.82 -1.55 14.26
C PHE A 130 1.33 -2.49 15.36
N GLY A 131 0.93 -3.77 15.31
CA GLY A 131 1.43 -4.79 16.23
C GLY A 131 2.93 -5.01 16.12
N ARG A 132 3.49 -5.06 14.90
CA ARG A 132 4.94 -5.20 14.67
C ARG A 132 5.73 -3.98 15.14
N ALA A 133 5.23 -2.77 14.86
CA ALA A 133 5.84 -1.51 15.27
C ALA A 133 5.98 -1.42 16.79
N GLY A 134 4.97 -1.88 17.54
CA GLY A 134 5.04 -1.95 19.01
C GLY A 134 6.19 -2.83 19.55
N SER A 135 6.65 -3.83 18.78
CA SER A 135 7.74 -4.73 19.19
C SER A 135 9.13 -4.31 18.71
N THR A 136 9.26 -3.45 17.69
CA THR A 136 10.56 -3.04 17.11
C THR A 136 10.89 -1.56 17.31
N GLN A 137 9.92 -0.65 17.26
CA GLN A 137 10.16 0.80 17.34
C GLN A 137 10.18 1.36 18.77
N ALA A 138 9.87 0.56 19.80
CA ALA A 138 10.13 0.91 21.19
C ALA A 138 11.62 1.21 21.45
N SER A 139 12.51 0.72 20.58
CA SER A 139 13.96 0.98 20.61
C SER A 139 14.41 2.24 19.85
N GLU A 140 13.59 2.82 18.96
CA GLU A 140 13.98 3.90 18.03
C GLU A 140 13.21 5.21 18.22
N GLY A 141 12.27 5.28 19.18
CA GLY A 141 11.51 6.50 19.48
C GLY A 141 10.52 6.96 18.41
N VAL A 142 10.31 6.16 17.36
CA VAL A 142 9.35 6.45 16.29
C VAL A 142 7.94 6.04 16.73
N TRP A 143 7.00 6.98 16.74
CA TRP A 143 5.61 6.69 17.11
C TRP A 143 4.93 5.80 16.07
N GLY A 144 4.74 4.51 16.39
CA GLY A 144 4.10 3.52 15.52
C GLY A 144 2.60 3.72 15.29
N GLY A 145 1.98 4.72 15.92
CA GLY A 145 0.55 5.01 15.78
C GLY A 145 0.12 5.46 14.37
N TRP A 146 1.07 5.77 13.47
CA TRP A 146 0.77 6.00 12.05
C TRP A 146 0.06 4.82 11.38
N HIS A 147 0.38 3.59 11.76
CA HIS A 147 -0.30 2.40 11.24
C HIS A 147 -1.76 2.32 11.70
N LEU A 148 -2.04 2.70 12.94
CA LEU A 148 -3.41 2.76 13.48
C LEU A 148 -4.22 3.88 12.82
N LEU A 149 -3.58 5.01 12.56
CA LEU A 149 -4.14 6.13 11.83
C LEU A 149 -4.53 5.69 10.40
N ASN A 150 -3.65 4.96 9.71
CA ASN A 150 -3.98 4.36 8.41
C ASN A 150 -5.13 3.34 8.50
N ALA A 151 -5.16 2.52 9.56
CA ALA A 151 -6.29 1.61 9.80
C ALA A 151 -7.61 2.38 9.98
N GLY A 152 -7.58 3.49 10.71
CA GLY A 152 -8.70 4.42 10.90
C GLY A 152 -9.19 5.04 9.59
N LYS A 153 -8.28 5.32 8.64
CA LYS A 153 -8.66 5.78 7.29
C LYS A 153 -9.57 4.75 6.61
N TYR A 154 -9.20 3.47 6.64
CA TYR A 154 -10.03 2.41 6.04
C TYR A 154 -11.32 2.17 6.83
N ILE A 155 -11.31 2.22 8.17
CA ILE A 155 -12.55 2.15 8.98
C ILE A 155 -13.52 3.28 8.62
N SER A 156 -13.03 4.50 8.36
CA SER A 156 -13.89 5.64 8.03
C SER A 156 -14.74 5.44 6.77
N SER A 157 -14.36 4.48 5.91
CA SER A 157 -15.15 4.11 4.71
C SER A 157 -16.36 3.24 5.04
N ILE A 158 -16.35 2.50 6.16
CA ILE A 158 -17.40 1.53 6.52
C ILE A 158 -18.77 2.20 6.68
N PRO A 159 -18.93 3.29 7.46
CA PRO A 159 -20.22 3.97 7.57
C PRO A 159 -20.74 4.45 6.22
N PHE A 160 -19.86 4.99 5.37
CA PHE A 160 -20.20 5.39 4.01
C PHE A 160 -20.73 4.21 3.18
N ILE A 161 -20.05 3.06 3.20
CA ILE A 161 -20.48 1.85 2.47
C ILE A 161 -21.85 1.38 2.96
N ILE A 162 -22.06 1.31 4.28
CA ILE A 162 -23.34 0.87 4.87
C ILE A 162 -24.47 1.79 4.41
N PHE A 163 -24.29 3.11 4.55
CA PHE A 163 -25.32 4.06 4.14
C PHE A 163 -25.51 4.10 2.62
N ASP A 164 -24.48 3.83 1.81
CA ASP A 164 -24.63 3.74 0.35
C ASP A 164 -25.46 2.51 -0.05
N ILE A 165 -25.31 1.38 0.65
CA ILE A 165 -26.16 0.20 0.45
C ILE A 165 -27.60 0.54 0.83
N LEU A 166 -27.84 1.01 2.06
CA LEU A 166 -29.19 1.36 2.53
C LEU A 166 -29.88 2.39 1.63
N ARG A 167 -29.12 3.37 1.13
CA ARG A 167 -29.61 4.39 0.20
C ARG A 167 -30.06 3.77 -1.12
N ARG A 168 -29.29 2.83 -1.69
CA ARG A 168 -29.64 2.15 -2.95
C ARG A 168 -30.88 1.28 -2.80
N GLU A 169 -30.97 0.52 -1.72
CA GLU A 169 -32.17 -0.28 -1.42
C GLU A 169 -33.41 0.60 -1.33
N ALA A 170 -33.31 1.78 -0.70
CA ALA A 170 -34.42 2.72 -0.61
C ALA A 170 -34.75 3.40 -1.95
N GLU A 171 -33.76 3.65 -2.80
CA GLU A 171 -33.92 4.22 -4.14
C GLU A 171 -34.76 3.32 -5.06
N ASP A 172 -34.64 2.00 -4.89
CA ASP A 172 -35.42 1.00 -5.63
C ASP A 172 -36.89 0.89 -5.12
N THR A 173 -37.23 1.58 -4.03
CA THR A 173 -38.61 1.63 -3.50
C THR A 173 -39.38 2.86 -3.99
N PRO A 174 -40.72 2.78 -4.15
CA PRO A 174 -41.55 3.94 -4.49
C PRO A 174 -41.53 5.06 -3.44
N ALA A 175 -41.13 4.75 -2.20
CA ALA A 175 -41.02 5.73 -1.12
C ALA A 175 -39.81 6.67 -1.29
N GLY A 176 -38.83 6.28 -2.11
CA GLY A 176 -37.59 7.01 -2.31
C GLY A 176 -36.66 6.96 -1.10
N ILE A 177 -35.56 7.72 -1.18
CA ILE A 177 -34.50 7.73 -0.17
C ILE A 177 -34.93 8.57 1.05
N PRO A 178 -34.98 8.00 2.27
CA PRO A 178 -35.21 8.78 3.49
C PRO A 178 -34.13 9.83 3.71
N GLY A 179 -34.53 11.02 4.13
CA GLY A 179 -33.61 12.15 4.32
C GLY A 179 -32.49 11.84 5.30
N GLU A 180 -32.77 11.10 6.37
CA GLU A 180 -31.77 10.71 7.37
C GLU A 180 -30.67 9.84 6.77
N ILE A 181 -31.04 8.85 5.95
CA ILE A 181 -30.08 7.97 5.25
C ILE A 181 -29.22 8.80 4.30
N PHE A 182 -29.83 9.74 3.56
CA PHE A 182 -29.09 10.63 2.67
C PHE A 182 -28.06 11.49 3.42
N TYR A 183 -28.45 12.12 4.54
CA TYR A 183 -27.52 12.94 5.32
C TYR A 183 -26.41 12.12 5.99
N LEU A 184 -26.75 10.94 6.53
CA LEU A 184 -25.76 10.02 7.11
C LEU A 184 -24.76 9.53 6.06
N TRP A 185 -25.24 9.21 4.86
CA TRP A 185 -24.39 8.90 3.71
C TRP A 185 -23.49 10.08 3.34
N LEU A 186 -24.04 11.29 3.19
CA LEU A 186 -23.31 12.48 2.77
C LEU A 186 -22.20 12.85 3.78
N VAL A 187 -22.53 12.86 5.07
CA VAL A 187 -21.56 13.16 6.14
C VAL A 187 -20.47 12.09 6.19
N SER A 188 -20.84 10.81 6.14
CA SER A 188 -19.87 9.70 6.17
C SER A 188 -18.92 9.76 4.97
N HIS A 189 -19.46 10.01 3.78
CA HIS A 189 -18.67 10.16 2.56
C HIS A 189 -17.74 11.38 2.63
N SER A 190 -18.23 12.52 3.15
CA SER A 190 -17.45 13.74 3.31
C SER A 190 -16.29 13.54 4.29
N VAL A 191 -16.52 12.87 5.42
CA VAL A 191 -15.49 12.53 6.40
C VAL A 191 -14.45 11.58 5.78
N ASN A 192 -14.89 10.53 5.09
CA ASN A 192 -13.98 9.60 4.43
C ASN A 192 -13.13 10.29 3.35
N THR A 193 -13.75 11.16 2.55
CA THR A 193 -13.10 11.96 1.50
C THR A 193 -12.05 12.88 2.10
N ALA A 194 -12.42 13.66 3.12
CA ALA A 194 -11.51 14.60 3.78
C ALA A 194 -10.32 13.88 4.44
N TYR A 195 -10.57 12.77 5.13
CA TYR A 195 -9.51 12.00 5.78
C TYR A 195 -8.56 11.39 4.73
N SER A 196 -9.11 10.72 3.70
CA SER A 196 -8.30 10.12 2.65
C SER A 196 -7.49 11.16 1.87
N PHE A 197 -8.08 12.32 1.58
CA PHE A 197 -7.38 13.42 0.92
C PHE A 197 -6.23 13.98 1.77
N TRP A 198 -6.48 14.20 3.07
CA TRP A 198 -5.42 14.61 4.00
C TRP A 198 -4.27 13.60 4.06
N TRP A 199 -4.62 12.31 4.07
CA TRP A 199 -3.66 11.21 4.08
C TRP A 199 -2.79 11.23 2.83
N ASP A 200 -3.40 11.33 1.65
CA ASP A 200 -2.71 11.28 0.38
C ASP A 200 -1.69 12.43 0.27
N ILE A 201 -2.06 13.65 0.68
CA ILE A 201 -1.15 14.81 0.66
C ILE A 201 -0.06 14.70 1.72
N SER A 202 -0.44 14.45 2.98
CA SER A 202 0.45 14.64 4.12
C SER A 202 1.33 13.42 4.40
N ARG A 203 0.87 12.22 4.04
CA ARG A 203 1.55 10.95 4.35
C ARG A 203 2.07 10.27 3.11
N ASP A 204 1.23 10.13 2.10
CA ASP A 204 1.60 9.37 0.91
C ASP A 204 2.55 10.19 0.04
N TRP A 205 2.25 11.47 -0.20
CA TRP A 205 3.12 12.37 -0.96
C TRP A 205 4.10 13.16 -0.09
N ASP A 206 4.00 13.05 1.23
CA ASP A 206 4.91 13.69 2.19
C ASP A 206 5.00 15.22 2.00
N LEU A 207 3.86 15.84 1.64
CA LEU A 207 3.74 17.28 1.45
C LEU A 207 3.35 17.96 2.76
N LYS A 208 3.80 19.21 2.92
CA LYS A 208 3.62 20.01 4.14
C LYS A 208 2.46 21.00 4.03
N LEU A 209 1.57 20.85 3.05
CA LEU A 209 0.50 21.82 2.76
C LEU A 209 -0.54 21.90 3.89
N LEU A 210 -0.84 20.77 4.52
CA LEU A 210 -1.87 20.64 5.56
C LEU A 210 -1.30 20.51 6.97
N VAL A 211 0.03 20.60 7.10
CA VAL A 211 0.74 20.52 8.39
C VAL A 211 1.46 21.85 8.59
N ARG A 212 1.37 22.43 9.80
CA ARG A 212 2.13 23.65 10.12
C ARG A 212 3.63 23.39 9.91
N GLY A 213 4.22 24.10 8.95
CA GLY A 213 5.66 24.09 8.68
C GLY A 213 6.08 25.36 7.97
N SER A 214 7.28 25.87 8.27
CA SER A 214 7.86 26.97 7.51
C SER A 214 8.24 26.47 6.11
N SER A 215 7.97 27.28 5.10
CA SER A 215 8.38 27.05 3.70
C SER A 215 9.64 27.87 3.40
N GLU A 216 10.67 27.71 4.23
CA GLU A 216 11.92 28.42 4.01
C GLU A 216 12.67 27.81 2.81
N GLY A 217 12.71 28.56 1.71
CA GLY A 217 13.51 28.24 0.53
C GLY A 217 12.86 27.35 -0.53
N HIS A 218 11.56 27.06 -0.47
CA HIS A 218 10.84 26.29 -1.50
C HIS A 218 9.35 26.66 -1.60
N ALA A 219 8.66 26.15 -2.61
CA ALA A 219 7.23 26.41 -2.84
C ALA A 219 6.35 26.03 -1.63
N PHE A 220 5.32 26.85 -1.36
CA PHE A 220 4.49 26.76 -0.15
C PHE A 220 3.82 25.40 0.01
N GLY A 221 4.04 24.73 1.16
CA GLY A 221 3.41 23.45 1.46
C GLY A 221 3.91 22.26 0.64
N LEU A 222 4.87 22.44 -0.26
CA LEU A 222 5.53 21.35 -0.97
C LEU A 222 6.80 20.91 -0.23
N ARG A 223 7.34 19.76 -0.59
CA ARG A 223 8.66 19.31 -0.14
C ARG A 223 9.76 19.98 -0.95
N LYS A 224 10.99 19.98 -0.43
CA LYS A 224 12.15 20.61 -1.08
C LYS A 224 12.56 19.88 -2.37
N ASP A 225 12.57 18.55 -2.32
CA ASP A 225 13.01 17.70 -3.43
C ASP A 225 11.80 17.25 -4.27
N LEU A 226 11.64 17.88 -5.43
CA LEU A 226 10.62 17.56 -6.43
C LEU A 226 11.32 17.02 -7.68
N LEU A 227 11.17 15.73 -7.96
CA LEU A 227 11.88 14.98 -9.00
C LEU A 227 11.04 14.77 -10.26
N LEU A 228 9.73 14.58 -10.13
CA LEU A 228 8.86 14.26 -11.27
C LEU A 228 8.44 15.50 -12.05
N PHE A 229 7.98 16.54 -11.34
CA PHE A 229 7.38 17.74 -11.94
C PHE A 229 7.84 19.00 -11.20
N GLY A 230 7.62 20.17 -11.81
CA GLY A 230 7.75 21.45 -11.09
C GLY A 230 6.60 21.68 -10.09
N PRO A 231 6.66 22.73 -9.26
CA PRO A 231 5.64 23.02 -8.23
C PRO A 231 4.19 23.04 -8.76
N ALA A 232 3.97 23.60 -9.95
CA ALA A 232 2.65 23.62 -10.59
C ALA A 232 2.06 22.22 -10.82
N GLY A 233 2.90 21.24 -11.16
CA GLY A 233 2.46 19.84 -11.35
C GLY A 233 1.94 19.21 -10.06
N TYR A 234 2.55 19.52 -8.91
CA TYR A 234 2.07 19.03 -7.61
C TYR A 234 0.75 19.67 -7.21
N TYR A 235 0.58 20.98 -7.39
CA TYR A 235 -0.69 21.62 -7.11
C TYR A 235 -1.80 21.13 -8.05
N LEU A 236 -1.49 20.87 -9.32
CA LEU A 236 -2.42 20.25 -10.25
C LEU A 236 -2.79 18.83 -9.81
N ALA A 237 -1.82 18.03 -9.34
CA ALA A 237 -2.08 16.69 -8.83
C ALA A 237 -2.96 16.72 -7.57
N ILE A 238 -2.69 17.65 -6.63
CA ILE A 238 -3.51 17.90 -5.44
C ILE A 238 -4.95 18.24 -5.84
N PHE A 239 -5.12 19.19 -6.75
CA PHE A 239 -6.42 19.62 -7.23
C PHE A 239 -7.17 18.48 -7.95
N THR A 240 -6.47 17.74 -8.80
CA THR A 240 -7.03 16.59 -9.54
C THR A 240 -7.46 15.50 -8.58
N ASP A 241 -6.65 15.20 -7.57
CA ASP A 241 -6.99 14.19 -6.56
C ASP A 241 -8.26 14.54 -5.79
N LEU A 242 -8.38 15.78 -5.30
CA LEU A 242 -9.59 16.24 -4.62
C LEU A 242 -10.80 16.20 -5.55
N THR A 243 -10.65 16.72 -6.77
CA THR A 243 -11.75 16.82 -7.74
C THR A 243 -12.28 15.45 -8.11
N LEU A 244 -11.41 14.51 -8.50
CA LEU A 244 -11.81 13.16 -8.87
C LEU A 244 -12.39 12.38 -7.68
N ARG A 245 -11.92 12.65 -6.45
CA ARG A 245 -12.52 12.08 -5.23
C ARG A 245 -13.93 12.61 -4.98
N CYS A 246 -14.15 13.91 -5.17
CA CYS A 246 -15.48 14.50 -5.11
C CYS A 246 -16.41 14.05 -6.24
N LEU A 247 -15.88 13.73 -7.43
CA LEU A 247 -16.67 13.20 -8.54
C LEU A 247 -17.36 11.87 -8.19
N TRP A 248 -16.79 11.07 -7.28
CA TRP A 248 -17.46 9.86 -6.79
C TRP A 248 -18.80 10.13 -6.11
N MET A 249 -19.01 11.33 -5.55
CA MET A 249 -20.34 11.76 -5.05
C MET A 249 -21.35 11.95 -6.18
N LEU A 250 -20.89 12.33 -7.39
CA LEU A 250 -21.76 12.58 -8.54
C LEU A 250 -22.27 11.30 -9.21
N LYS A 251 -21.81 10.11 -8.78
CA LYS A 251 -22.36 8.81 -9.17
C LYS A 251 -23.89 8.74 -9.01
N ILE A 252 -24.47 9.61 -8.18
CA ILE A 252 -25.85 9.57 -7.73
C ILE A 252 -26.72 10.61 -8.43
N SER A 253 -26.17 11.52 -9.23
CA SER A 253 -26.96 12.59 -9.83
C SER A 253 -28.00 12.03 -10.82
N PRO A 254 -29.31 12.09 -10.54
CA PRO A 254 -30.35 11.60 -11.46
C PRO A 254 -30.42 12.43 -12.75
N SER A 255 -29.73 13.58 -12.76
CA SER A 255 -29.64 14.45 -13.93
C SER A 255 -28.66 13.91 -14.96
N ILE A 256 -27.67 13.09 -14.56
CA ILE A 256 -26.69 12.50 -15.48
C ILE A 256 -27.32 11.37 -16.28
N ASP A 257 -28.23 10.59 -15.66
CA ASP A 257 -28.99 9.51 -16.33
C ASP A 257 -29.82 10.02 -17.52
N ARG A 258 -30.11 11.32 -17.59
CA ARG A 258 -30.82 11.95 -18.73
C ARG A 258 -29.92 12.17 -19.94
N VAL A 259 -28.61 12.20 -19.75
CA VAL A 259 -27.61 12.55 -20.79
C VAL A 259 -26.76 11.35 -21.16
N LEU A 260 -26.44 10.50 -20.18
CA LEU A 260 -25.58 9.34 -20.32
C LEU A 260 -26.19 8.17 -19.55
N ASP A 261 -26.16 6.98 -20.14
CA ASP A 261 -26.62 5.79 -19.43
C ASP A 261 -25.76 5.52 -18.18
N LYS A 262 -26.40 4.99 -17.14
CA LYS A 262 -25.77 4.74 -15.82
C LYS A 262 -24.53 3.87 -15.92
N SER A 263 -24.54 2.87 -16.81
CA SER A 263 -23.42 1.93 -16.99
C SER A 263 -22.19 2.65 -17.57
N THR A 264 -22.38 3.47 -18.60
CA THR A 264 -21.31 4.27 -19.20
C THR A 264 -20.78 5.33 -18.24
N TRP A 265 -21.66 5.98 -17.46
CA TRP A 265 -21.22 6.93 -16.44
C TRP A 265 -20.36 6.26 -15.35
N VAL A 266 -20.80 5.12 -14.83
CA VAL A 266 -20.03 4.34 -13.85
C VAL A 266 -18.70 3.88 -14.44
N PHE A 267 -18.68 3.45 -15.70
CA PHE A 267 -17.43 3.10 -16.39
C PHE A 267 -16.44 4.28 -16.45
N ILE A 268 -16.91 5.47 -16.84
CA ILE A 268 -16.07 6.68 -16.88
C ILE A 268 -15.52 7.00 -15.49
N LEU A 269 -16.35 6.96 -14.44
CA LEU A 269 -15.92 7.22 -13.07
C LEU A 269 -14.86 6.21 -12.61
N THR A 270 -15.07 4.92 -12.87
CA THR A 270 -14.09 3.87 -12.55
C THR A 270 -12.79 4.03 -13.33
N PHE A 271 -12.85 4.45 -14.59
CA PHE A 271 -11.65 4.73 -15.39
C PHE A 271 -10.89 5.96 -14.85
N LEU A 272 -11.59 7.04 -14.52
CA LEU A 272 -10.98 8.23 -13.91
C LEU A 272 -10.35 7.92 -12.56
N GLU A 273 -10.97 7.05 -11.76
CA GLU A 273 -10.39 6.57 -10.51
C GLU A 273 -9.08 5.79 -10.73
N LEU A 274 -9.01 4.97 -11.79
CA LEU A 274 -7.77 4.29 -12.16
C LEU A 274 -6.67 5.28 -12.55
N VAL A 275 -7.00 6.32 -13.34
CA VAL A 275 -6.07 7.39 -13.71
C VAL A 275 -5.59 8.16 -12.47
N ARG A 276 -6.51 8.51 -11.56
CA ARG A 276 -6.19 9.17 -10.29
C ARG A 276 -5.22 8.33 -9.46
N ARG A 277 -5.47 7.02 -9.34
CA ARG A 277 -4.61 6.10 -8.58
C ARG A 277 -3.24 5.92 -9.24
N ALA A 278 -3.17 5.86 -10.57
CA ALA A 278 -1.91 5.81 -11.30
C ALA A 278 -1.08 7.08 -11.05
N MET A 279 -1.71 8.25 -11.10
CA MET A 279 -1.08 9.52 -10.72
C MET A 279 -0.59 9.46 -9.26
N TRP A 280 -1.46 9.08 -8.31
CA TRP A 280 -1.10 8.94 -6.90
C TRP A 280 0.10 8.01 -6.69
N ALA A 281 0.17 6.89 -7.41
CA ALA A 281 1.26 5.92 -7.32
C ALA A 281 2.61 6.51 -7.75
N LEU A 282 2.64 7.35 -8.79
CA LEU A 282 3.86 8.04 -9.23
C LEU A 282 4.40 8.98 -8.14
N PHE A 283 3.55 9.86 -7.60
CA PHE A 283 3.94 10.79 -6.54
C PHE A 283 4.31 10.08 -5.23
N ARG A 284 3.62 8.96 -4.92
CA ARG A 284 3.92 8.12 -3.76
C ARG A 284 5.27 7.42 -3.88
N MET A 285 5.57 6.86 -5.06
CA MET A 285 6.85 6.23 -5.35
C MET A 285 8.00 7.23 -5.26
N GLU A 286 7.80 8.43 -5.79
CA GLU A 286 8.79 9.49 -5.68
C GLU A 286 9.01 9.95 -4.24
N ALA A 287 7.94 10.11 -3.44
CA ALA A 287 8.05 10.45 -2.04
C ALA A 287 8.82 9.38 -1.25
N GLU A 288 8.56 8.11 -1.53
CA GLU A 288 9.29 7.00 -0.92
C GLU A 288 10.76 7.00 -1.34
N TRP A 289 11.06 7.26 -2.62
CA TRP A 289 12.43 7.36 -3.12
C TRP A 289 13.21 8.44 -2.39
N VAL A 290 12.65 9.65 -2.28
CA VAL A 290 13.25 10.76 -1.55
C VAL A 290 13.49 10.39 -0.09
N ARG A 291 12.52 9.73 0.55
CA ARG A 291 12.64 9.29 1.95
C ARG A 291 13.79 8.31 2.17
N VAL A 292 13.92 7.30 1.30
CA VAL A 292 15.01 6.30 1.37
C VAL A 292 16.36 6.99 1.23
N GLN A 293 16.51 7.90 0.26
CA GLN A 293 17.77 8.64 0.05
C GLN A 293 18.17 9.48 1.27
N HIS A 294 17.21 10.17 1.91
CA HIS A 294 17.48 10.93 3.13
C HIS A 294 17.88 10.03 4.31
N THR A 295 17.26 8.86 4.45
CA THR A 295 17.64 7.87 5.48
C THR A 295 19.05 7.34 5.24
N GLU A 296 19.40 6.97 4.00
CA GLU A 296 20.73 6.47 3.65
C GLU A 296 21.81 7.53 3.88
N ALA A 297 21.55 8.79 3.51
CA ALA A 297 22.47 9.91 3.75
C ALA A 297 22.71 10.15 5.25
N GLN A 298 21.65 10.09 6.08
CA GLN A 298 21.77 10.23 7.53
C GLN A 298 22.56 9.08 8.17
N SER A 299 22.33 7.84 7.71
CA SER A 299 23.11 6.69 8.18
C SER A 299 24.58 6.82 7.82
N ALA A 300 24.90 7.26 6.59
CA ALA A 300 26.28 7.48 6.16
C ALA A 300 26.98 8.59 6.98
N GLU A 301 26.32 9.72 7.21
CA GLU A 301 26.86 10.79 8.06
C GLU A 301 27.07 10.34 9.51
N GLY A 302 26.13 9.55 10.05
CA GLY A 302 26.24 8.95 11.38
C GLY A 302 27.45 8.02 11.51
N SER A 303 27.66 7.12 10.54
CA SER A 303 28.82 6.23 10.52
C SER A 303 30.15 6.99 10.42
N VAL A 304 30.20 8.08 9.63
CA VAL A 304 31.40 8.92 9.54
C VAL A 304 31.69 9.63 10.87
N LYS A 305 30.68 10.14 11.57
CA LYS A 305 30.87 10.76 12.90
C LYS A 305 31.40 9.75 13.92
N VAL A 306 30.79 8.57 14.01
CA VAL A 306 31.25 7.50 14.92
C VAL A 306 32.70 7.12 14.64
N SER A 307 33.09 6.97 13.37
CA SER A 307 34.48 6.65 13.02
C SER A 307 35.47 7.75 13.44
N LYS A 308 35.09 9.02 13.31
CA LYS A 308 35.92 10.16 13.75
C LYS A 308 36.03 10.26 15.27
N ASP A 309 34.94 9.96 15.98
CA ASP A 309 34.92 9.99 17.44
C ASP A 309 35.72 8.81 18.03
N GLU A 310 35.70 7.63 17.39
CA GLU A 310 36.56 6.49 17.74
C GLU A 310 38.05 6.80 17.47
N GLU A 311 38.38 7.40 16.33
CA GLU A 311 39.74 7.79 15.99
C GLU A 311 40.27 8.89 16.93
N ALA A 312 39.43 9.86 17.28
CA ALA A 312 39.73 10.87 18.29
C ALA A 312 39.94 10.26 19.68
N GLY A 313 39.06 9.34 20.12
CA GLY A 313 39.19 8.65 21.40
C GLY A 313 40.45 7.77 21.50
N LEU A 314 40.82 7.09 20.41
CA LEU A 314 42.08 6.33 20.34
C LEU A 314 43.30 7.25 20.40
N SER A 315 43.25 8.42 19.76
CA SER A 315 44.33 9.40 19.83
C SER A 315 44.49 10.00 21.24
N GLU A 316 43.39 10.21 21.97
CA GLU A 316 43.39 10.74 23.34
C GLU A 316 43.95 9.71 24.35
N VAL A 317 43.62 8.43 24.16
CA VAL A 317 44.18 7.31 24.95
C VAL A 317 45.69 7.13 24.69
N GLN A 318 46.16 7.37 23.47
CA GLN A 318 47.57 7.23 23.12
C GLN A 318 48.43 8.39 23.68
N VAL A 319 47.86 9.59 23.86
CA VAL A 319 48.53 10.75 24.50
C VAL A 319 48.62 10.60 26.02
N MET A 320 47.81 9.76 26.65
CA MET A 320 47.80 9.52 28.10
C MET A 320 48.66 8.34 28.59
N SER A 321 49.61 7.85 27.79
CA SER A 321 50.59 6.84 28.24
C SER A 321 51.65 7.48 29.16
N PRO A 322 51.80 7.07 30.44
CA PRO A 322 52.90 7.54 31.27
C PRO A 322 54.20 6.90 30.80
N SER A 323 55.19 7.72 30.46
CA SER A 323 56.56 7.29 30.21
C SER A 323 57.18 6.78 31.52
N TYR A 324 57.24 5.47 31.70
CA TYR A 324 58.00 4.85 32.78
C TYR A 324 59.49 4.78 32.39
N THR A 325 60.29 5.64 33.00
CA THR A 325 61.75 5.58 32.98
C THR A 325 62.20 4.39 33.83
N VAL A 326 62.82 3.38 33.21
CA VAL A 326 63.47 2.28 33.93
C VAL A 326 64.81 2.80 34.47
N ASN A 327 64.97 2.85 35.80
CA ASN A 327 66.28 2.84 36.45
C ASN A 327 66.27 1.92 37.69
N SER A 328 67.30 1.08 37.71
CA SER A 328 67.61 -0.04 38.61
C SER A 328 67.67 0.29 40.11
N ILE A 329 67.10 -0.57 40.97
CA ILE A 329 67.66 -0.94 42.29
C ILE A 329 67.38 -2.43 42.59
N MET A 330 68.45 -3.15 42.96
CA MET A 330 68.51 -4.55 43.44
C MET A 330 67.76 -4.78 44.77
N GLY A 331 67.26 -6.01 44.99
CA GLY A 331 66.91 -6.50 46.34
C GLY A 331 66.10 -7.80 46.39
N GLU A 332 66.81 -8.93 46.49
CA GLU A 332 66.47 -10.21 47.15
C GLU A 332 65.16 -11.00 46.84
N ALA A 333 65.38 -12.06 46.06
CA ALA A 333 64.89 -13.45 46.13
C ALA A 333 63.76 -13.88 47.11
N ALA A 334 62.74 -14.57 46.57
CA ALA A 334 62.28 -15.87 47.08
C ALA A 334 61.46 -16.64 46.02
N GLN A 335 61.63 -17.97 46.00
CA GLN A 335 61.19 -18.96 45.02
C GLN A 335 59.68 -19.28 45.04
N ALA A 336 59.07 -19.52 43.87
CA ALA A 336 58.02 -20.53 43.67
C ALA A 336 57.75 -20.80 42.17
N ASN A 337 57.53 -22.07 41.82
CA ASN A 337 57.43 -22.68 40.48
C ASN A 337 56.33 -22.12 39.53
N PRO A 338 56.48 -22.30 38.20
CA PRO A 338 55.54 -21.82 37.20
C PRO A 338 54.35 -22.78 36.98
N VAL A 339 53.12 -22.24 36.98
CA VAL A 339 51.93 -22.89 36.41
C VAL A 339 51.63 -22.22 35.08
N ALA A 340 51.75 -22.97 33.98
CA ALA A 340 51.39 -22.51 32.65
C ALA A 340 49.87 -22.53 32.45
N PRO A 341 49.23 -21.45 31.98
CA PRO A 341 47.89 -21.52 31.42
C PRO A 341 47.94 -21.95 29.92
N PRO A 342 46.93 -22.69 29.44
CA PRO A 342 46.99 -23.41 28.17
C PRO A 342 46.78 -22.53 26.93
N ALA A 343 47.38 -23.00 25.82
CA ALA A 343 47.30 -22.41 24.49
C ALA A 343 45.87 -22.45 23.91
N TYR A 344 45.41 -21.29 23.42
CA TYR A 344 44.18 -21.12 22.67
C TYR A 344 44.35 -21.70 21.25
N LYS A 345 43.54 -22.71 20.88
CA LYS A 345 43.41 -23.20 19.51
C LYS A 345 42.28 -22.46 18.80
N PRO A 346 42.49 -21.86 17.61
CA PRO A 346 41.40 -21.32 16.82
C PRO A 346 40.58 -22.46 16.19
N GLN A 347 39.26 -22.36 16.37
CA GLN A 347 38.25 -23.29 15.89
C GLN A 347 37.97 -23.00 14.40
N GLN A 348 38.10 -24.01 13.54
CA GLN A 348 37.80 -23.94 12.11
C GLN A 348 36.29 -24.01 11.89
N ASP A 349 35.72 -23.01 11.22
CA ASP A 349 34.36 -23.06 10.68
C ASP A 349 34.30 -23.98 9.44
N PRO A 350 33.41 -24.98 9.41
CA PRO A 350 33.11 -25.72 8.20
C PRO A 350 31.90 -25.07 7.53
N ILE A 351 32.05 -24.58 6.29
CA ILE A 351 31.07 -24.58 5.18
C ILE A 351 31.63 -23.62 4.11
N SER A 352 32.56 -24.12 3.30
CA SER A 352 32.95 -23.52 2.03
C SER A 352 33.34 -24.63 1.05
N SER A 353 32.40 -25.49 0.69
CA SER A 353 32.56 -26.39 -0.45
C SER A 353 31.21 -26.84 -1.03
N ARG A 354 30.68 -26.05 -1.96
CA ARG A 354 29.77 -26.54 -3.02
C ARG A 354 29.65 -25.52 -4.14
N ARG A 355 30.67 -25.47 -5.00
CA ARG A 355 30.56 -25.03 -6.39
C ARG A 355 31.65 -25.71 -7.21
N ALA A 356 31.29 -26.87 -7.76
CA ALA A 356 31.84 -27.41 -9.01
C ALA A 356 31.13 -28.74 -9.30
N SER A 357 30.44 -28.81 -10.43
CA SER A 357 30.34 -29.93 -11.38
C SER A 357 28.92 -30.16 -11.91
N ILE A 358 28.87 -30.18 -13.25
CA ILE A 358 27.82 -30.61 -14.21
C ILE A 358 26.77 -29.56 -14.54
#